data_AF-A0A949CI63-F1
#
_entry.id   AF-A0A949CI63-F1
#
_cell.length_a   1.000
_cell.length_b   1.000
_cell.length_c   1.000
_cell.angle_alpha   90.00
_cell.angle_beta   90.00
_cell.angle_gamma   90.00
#
_symmetry.space_group_name_H-M   'P 1'
#
loop_
_entity.id
_entity.type
_entity.pdbx_description
1 polymer ?
#
loop_
_entity_poly.entity_id
_entity_poly.type
_entity_poly.pdbx_seq_one_letter_code
_entity_poly.pdbx_strand_id
1 'polypeptide(L)' 'MIRSNPKNSSMSMDERVAAACRDAGQQAIEIAERTGTQIVIWRDGKIVHQTAAEARAEFDQKQNRSTALGINEQTD' A
#
# COMPACT_ATOMS: atom_id res chain seq x y z
N MET A 1 19.61 -20.00 3.26
CA MET A 1 18.30 -20.69 3.20
C MET A 1 17.21 -19.64 3.32
N ILE A 2 16.61 -19.25 2.20
CA ILE A 2 15.45 -18.34 2.21
C ILE A 2 14.25 -19.19 2.62
N ARG A 3 13.69 -18.91 3.81
CA ARG A 3 12.47 -19.56 4.27
C ARG A 3 11.31 -18.99 3.46
N SER A 4 10.84 -19.74 2.47
CA SER A 4 9.60 -19.44 1.77
C SER A 4 8.47 -19.44 2.78
N ASN A 5 7.84 -18.28 3.00
CA ASN A 5 6.69 -18.15 3.87
C ASN A 5 5.48 -18.82 3.20
N PRO A 6 4.87 -19.87 3.78
CA PRO A 6 3.83 -20.68 3.12
C PRO A 6 2.53 -19.91 2.80
N LYS A 7 2.34 -18.71 3.35
CA LYS A 7 1.23 -17.80 2.99
C LYS A 7 1.35 -17.19 1.59
N ASN A 8 2.53 -17.24 0.97
CA ASN A 8 2.78 -16.65 -0.36
C ASN A 8 2.48 -17.62 -1.51
N SER A 9 2.20 -18.90 -1.19
CA SER A 9 1.98 -19.96 -2.18
C SER A 9 0.53 -20.07 -2.65
N SER A 10 -0.41 -19.41 -1.97
CA SER A 10 -1.83 -19.42 -2.32
C SER A 10 -2.33 -18.12 -2.97
N MET A 11 -1.48 -17.10 -3.04
CA MET A 11 -1.86 -15.80 -3.60
C MET A 11 -1.65 -15.76 -5.11
N SER A 12 -2.59 -15.16 -5.83
CA SER A 12 -2.41 -14.84 -7.24
C SER A 12 -1.23 -13.89 -7.42
N MET A 13 -0.68 -13.83 -8.65
CA MET A 13 0.40 -12.89 -8.97
C MET A 13 -0.03 -11.44 -8.65
N ASP A 14 -1.28 -11.10 -8.95
CA ASP A 14 -1.84 -9.75 -8.72
C ASP A 14 -1.94 -9.43 -7.24
N GLU A 15 -2.35 -10.40 -6.41
CA GLU A 15 -2.39 -10.23 -4.95
C GLU A 15 -1.00 -10.02 -4.36
N ARG A 16 0.02 -10.72 -4.90
CA ARG A 16 1.42 -10.57 -4.49
C ARG A 16 1.96 -9.20 -4.88
N VAL A 17 1.64 -8.72 -6.08
CA VAL A 17 2.02 -7.38 -6.53
C VAL A 17 1.34 -6.33 -5.66
N ALA A 18 0.03 -6.47 -5.40
CA ALA A 18 -0.71 -5.54 -4.54
C ALA A 18 -0.14 -5.51 -3.10
N ALA A 19 0.24 -6.66 -2.55
CA ALA A 19 0.88 -6.74 -1.24
C ALA A 19 2.25 -6.03 -1.23
N ALA A 20 3.10 -6.29 -2.23
CA ALA A 20 4.39 -5.61 -2.34
C ALA A 20 4.26 -4.09 -2.47
N CYS A 21 3.27 -3.60 -3.23
CA CYS A 21 2.99 -2.17 -3.34
C CYS A 21 2.53 -1.55 -2.01
N ARG A 22 1.70 -2.26 -1.24
CA ARG A 22 1.28 -1.81 0.11
C ARG A 22 2.47 -1.71 1.06
N ASP A 23 3.30 -2.75 1.11
CA ASP A 23 4.48 -2.80 1.98
C ASP A 23 5.48 -1.69 1.62
N ALA A 24 5.67 -1.42 0.33
CA ALA A 24 6.54 -0.33 -0.14
C ALA A 24 5.99 1.04 0.27
N GLY A 25 4.68 1.26 0.12
CA GLY A 25 4.03 2.50 0.53
C GLY A 25 4.16 2.75 2.04
N GLN A 26 3.96 1.72 2.85
CA GLN A 26 4.07 1.81 4.29
C GLN A 26 5.51 2.10 4.76
N GLN A 27 6.51 1.45 4.16
CA GLN A 27 7.92 1.74 4.46
C GLN A 27 8.30 3.18 4.08
N ALA A 28 7.81 3.69 2.96
CA ALA A 28 8.07 5.07 2.55
C ALA A 28 7.52 6.08 3.57
N ILE A 29 6.33 5.81 4.11
CA ILE A 29 5.72 6.63 5.16
C ILE A 29 6.56 6.57 6.44
N GLU A 30 6.93 5.39 6.90
CA GLU A 30 7.73 5.23 8.13
C GLU A 30 9.11 5.92 8.02
N ILE A 31 9.76 5.83 6.86
CA ILE A 31 11.03 6.52 6.62
C ILE A 31 10.83 8.04 6.67
N ALA A 32 9.79 8.56 6.04
CA ALA A 32 9.47 9.98 6.05
C ALA A 32 9.13 10.49 7.46
N GLU A 33 8.36 9.74 8.25
CA GLU A 33 8.06 10.04 9.66
C GLU A 33 9.37 10.13 10.47
N ARG A 34 10.28 9.17 10.31
CA ARG A 34 11.53 9.11 11.07
C ARG A 34 12.54 10.19 10.70
N THR A 35 12.60 10.56 9.43
CA THR A 35 13.64 11.45 8.89
C THR A 35 13.16 12.88 8.70
N GLY A 36 11.85 13.15 8.83
CA GLY A 36 11.25 14.44 8.55
C GLY A 36 11.28 14.82 7.07
N THR A 37 11.52 13.86 6.16
CA THR A 37 11.52 14.10 4.72
C THR A 37 10.11 14.07 4.14
N GLN A 38 9.93 14.70 2.99
CA GLN A 38 8.67 14.62 2.24
C GLN A 38 8.62 13.36 1.37
N ILE A 39 7.41 12.86 1.17
CA ILE A 39 7.09 11.78 0.24
C ILE A 39 6.71 12.42 -1.09
N VAL A 40 7.30 11.91 -2.18
CA VAL A 40 7.05 12.38 -3.54
C VAL A 40 6.26 11.32 -4.29
N ILE A 41 5.07 11.67 -4.75
CA ILE A 41 4.13 10.76 -5.40
C ILE A 41 3.89 11.24 -6.82
N TRP A 42 4.04 10.35 -7.79
CA TRP A 42 3.55 10.59 -9.14
C TRP A 42 2.07 10.20 -9.23
N ARG A 43 1.20 11.17 -9.55
CA ARG A 43 -0.26 10.98 -9.63
C ARG A 43 -0.79 11.77 -10.82
N ASP A 44 -1.49 11.10 -11.74
CA ASP A 44 -2.15 11.72 -12.89
C ASP A 44 -1.25 12.65 -13.71
N GLY A 45 0.00 12.23 -13.93
CA GLY A 45 1.00 13.01 -14.69
C GLY A 45 1.62 14.16 -13.90
N LYS A 46 1.35 14.28 -12.60
CA LYS A 46 1.87 15.34 -11.73
C LYS A 46 2.68 14.76 -10.58
N ILE A 47 3.65 15.54 -10.13
CA ILE A 47 4.39 15.27 -8.90
C ILE A 47 3.66 15.95 -7.75
N VAL A 48 3.33 15.18 -6.72
CA VAL A 48 2.69 15.64 -5.49
C VAL A 48 3.63 15.39 -4.34
N HIS A 49 3.89 16.43 -3.55
CA HIS A 49 4.67 16.33 -2.32
C HIS A 49 3.70 16.20 -1.16
N GLN A 50 3.94 15.23 -0.29
CA GLN A 50 3.16 15.04 0.92
C GLN A 50 4.07 14.92 2.13
N THR A 51 3.59 15.41 3.25
CA THR A 51 4.13 15.05 4.55
C THR A 51 3.80 13.59 4.87
N ALA A 52 4.54 13.01 5.80
CA ALA A 52 4.28 11.63 6.21
C ALA A 52 2.88 11.46 6.84
N ALA A 53 2.39 12.47 7.55
CA ALA A 53 1.04 12.49 8.12
C ALA A 53 -0.07 12.49 7.06
N GLU A 54 0.08 13.30 6.00
CA GLU A 54 -0.88 13.33 4.89
C GLU A 54 -0.89 11.99 4.14
N ALA A 55 0.30 11.45 3.86
CA ALA A 55 0.43 10.16 3.19
C ALA A 55 -0.14 9.00 4.02
N ARG A 56 0.04 9.02 5.35
CA ARG A 56 -0.56 8.03 6.28
C ARG A 56 -2.08 8.10 6.22
N ALA A 57 -2.66 9.30 6.35
CA ALA A 57 -4.11 9.47 6.28
C ALA A 57 -4.71 8.99 4.94
N GLU A 58 -4.03 9.28 3.82
CA GLU A 58 -4.44 8.78 2.51
C GLU A 58 -4.30 7.25 2.37
N PHE A 59 -3.23 6.66 2.92
CA PHE A 59 -2.98 5.22 2.89
C PHE A 59 -4.07 4.46 3.64
N ASP A 60 -4.43 4.92 4.84
CA ASP A 60 -5.46 4.31 5.68
C ASP A 60 -6.85 4.43 5.03
N GLN A 61 -7.16 5.60 4.43
CA GLN A 61 -8.42 5.78 3.69
C GLN A 61 -8.54 4.83 2.49
N LYS A 62 -7.45 4.60 1.76
CA LYS A 62 -7.43 3.68 0.61
C LYS A 62 -7.53 2.22 1.04
N GLN A 63 -6.94 1.83 2.17
CA GLN A 63 -7.16 0.49 2.72
C GLN A 63 -8.62 0.28 3.09
N ASN A 64 -9.22 1.21 3.83
CA ASN A 64 -10.63 1.10 4.23
C ASN A 64 -11.57 1.04 3.03
N ARG A 65 -11.31 1.81 1.97
CA ARG A 65 -12.08 1.76 0.72
C ARG A 65 -11.90 0.44 -0.03
N SER A 66 -10.71 -0.13 -0.02
CA SER A 66 -10.43 -1.43 -0.67
C SER A 66 -11.14 -2.57 0.07
N THR A 67 -11.16 -2.51 1.40
CA THR A 67 -11.93 -3.46 2.24
C THR A 67 -13.44 -3.29 2.06
N ALA A 68 -13.93 -2.06 1.90
CA ALA A 68 -15.35 -1.77 1.69
C ALA A 68 -15.87 -2.14 0.29
N LEU A 69 -14.99 -2.25 -0.71
CA LEU A 69 -15.35 -2.68 -2.07
C LEU A 69 -15.18 -4.20 -2.28
N GLY A 70 -14.49 -4.89 -1.38
CA GLY A 70 -14.28 -6.35 -1.41
C GLY A 70 -15.41 -7.20 -0.82
N ILE A 71 -16.60 -6.64 -0.56
CA ILE A 71 -17.76 -7.35 0.01
C ILE A 71 -18.86 -7.68 -1.01
N ASN A 72 -18.65 -7.43 -2.31
CA ASN A 72 -19.70 -7.56 -3.33
C ASN A 72 -19.33 -8.46 -4.53
N GLU A 73 -18.52 -9.50 -4.35
CA GLU A 73 -18.37 -10.56 -5.36
C GLU A 73 -18.38 -11.95 -4.69
N GLN A 74 -19.56 -12.44 -4.31
CA GLN A 74 -19.92 -13.88 -4.28
C GLN A 74 -21.36 -14.09 -3.79
N THR A 75 -22.31 -13.89 -4.69
CA THR A 75 -23.60 -14.61 -4.70
C THR A 75 -24.07 -14.65 -6.15
N ASP A 76 -23.71 -15.72 -6.86
CA ASP A 76 -24.65 -16.56 -7.61
C ASP A 76 -24.02 -17.96 -7.79
#